data_AF-A0A2A6PNG4-F1
#
_entry.id   AF-A0A2A6PNG4-F1
#
_cell.length_a   1.000
_cell.length_b   1.000
_cell.length_c   1.000
_cell.angle_alpha   90.00
_cell.angle_beta   90.00
_cell.angle_gamma   90.00
#
_symmetry.space_group_name_H-M   'P 1'
#
loop_
_entity.id
_entity.type
_entity.pdbx_description
1 polymer ?
#
loop_
_entity_poly.entity_id
_entity_poly.type
_entity_poly.pdbx_seq_one_letter_code
_entity_poly.pdbx_strand_id
1 'polypeptide(L)'
;MFKRKSNSDALTLMAAKVVSANLMVADNDLNIVYMNNAVTELLRAAEADLKKELPHFNVNTLVGTNIDVFHKNPKHQRQMLASLNAVHRATIQIGEHKFDLVATPVKGEDGSRAGVVVEWSDASIRLQNLDFGAQVAAANRSQAVIEFNMDGTIINANANFLGALGYSLGEIKGKHHSIFVEPSERDSAAYGEFWAALNRGEYQAAEYKRIGKGGKEVWIQASYNPVFDEKGKPFKVVKFAIDVTAQKLKNADLAGQISAIDKAQAVIEFNMDGTIITANANFLGALGYSLAEIKGKHHSMFVEASERDGSGYREFWAALNRGQYQAAEYKRIGKGGKEVYIQASYNPILDLNGKPFKVVKYATDVTKQVLVRMGNERVRGMMESVAAGSEELNASVREISEAMTKSRETAMSAVDQVASADAQAQRLTEAAQAMSGIVELINNITGQINLLALNATIESARAGEAGRGFAVVASEVKSLANQAKQATDKIGQEIGSLNGISGDVVSALGSIKQAINNVSEYVTSTAAAIEEQSTVTNEMSTSMQRAAAEAAAIAARA
;
A
#
# COMPACT_ATOMS: atom_id res chain seq x y z
N MET A 1 -0.17 113.14 -45.12
CA MET A 1 -0.20 112.13 -44.04
C MET A 1 -0.66 110.80 -44.64
N PHE A 2 0.26 109.89 -44.98
CA PHE A 2 -0.03 108.49 -45.31
C PHE A 2 1.16 107.65 -44.82
N LYS A 3 0.96 106.87 -43.75
CA LYS A 3 1.98 106.00 -43.12
C LYS A 3 2.21 104.75 -44.00
N ARG A 4 3.46 104.50 -44.38
CA ARG A 4 3.94 103.18 -44.84
C ARG A 4 3.80 102.17 -43.68
N LYS A 5 2.89 101.18 -43.79
CA LYS A 5 3.01 99.93 -43.02
C LYS A 5 4.27 99.20 -43.49
N SER A 6 5.08 98.69 -42.56
CA SER A 6 6.46 98.25 -42.81
C SER A 6 6.53 96.87 -43.48
N ASN A 7 7.57 96.62 -44.28
CA ASN A 7 7.83 95.34 -44.94
C ASN A 7 8.11 94.17 -43.97
N SER A 8 8.38 94.48 -42.69
CA SER A 8 8.72 93.53 -41.61
C SER A 8 7.51 92.73 -41.12
N ASP A 9 6.34 93.38 -41.00
CA ASP A 9 5.12 92.74 -40.48
C ASP A 9 4.60 91.70 -41.48
N ALA A 10 4.72 92.01 -42.78
CA ALA A 10 4.39 91.10 -43.87
C ALA A 10 5.29 89.85 -43.87
N LEU A 11 6.59 90.03 -43.64
CA LEU A 11 7.55 88.92 -43.60
C LEU A 11 7.30 88.00 -42.39
N THR A 12 6.99 88.58 -41.22
CA THR A 12 6.67 87.82 -39.99
C THR A 12 5.41 86.98 -40.17
N LEU A 13 4.37 87.54 -40.78
CA LEU A 13 3.14 86.82 -41.09
C LEU A 13 3.35 85.72 -42.14
N MET A 14 4.17 85.98 -43.16
CA MET A 14 4.56 84.96 -44.16
C MET A 14 5.36 83.82 -43.51
N ALA A 15 6.29 84.12 -42.60
CA ALA A 15 7.07 83.13 -41.87
C ALA A 15 6.17 82.26 -40.98
N ALA A 16 5.25 82.87 -40.22
CA ALA A 16 4.26 82.13 -39.42
C ALA A 16 3.34 81.24 -40.28
N LYS A 17 3.10 81.62 -41.54
CA LYS A 17 2.27 80.84 -42.47
C LYS A 17 2.94 79.56 -42.96
N VAL A 18 4.27 79.57 -43.08
CA VAL A 18 5.06 78.45 -43.64
C VAL A 18 5.75 77.59 -42.59
N VAL A 19 5.75 77.99 -41.31
CA VAL A 19 6.32 77.16 -40.24
C VAL A 19 5.55 75.85 -40.10
N SER A 20 6.26 74.75 -39.82
CA SER A 20 5.69 73.41 -39.71
C SER A 20 4.96 73.14 -38.39
N ALA A 21 5.13 74.00 -37.39
CA ALA A 21 4.34 73.92 -36.15
C ALA A 21 2.87 74.20 -36.48
N ASN A 22 1.92 73.44 -35.92
CA ASN A 22 0.50 73.66 -36.18
C ASN A 22 0.00 74.81 -35.30
N LEU A 23 -0.09 76.02 -35.84
CA LEU A 23 -0.39 77.24 -35.09
C LEU A 23 -1.81 77.73 -35.32
N MET A 24 -2.56 77.90 -34.23
CA MET A 24 -3.85 78.60 -34.19
C MET A 24 -3.78 79.77 -33.21
N VAL A 25 -4.26 80.95 -33.60
CA VAL A 25 -4.27 82.14 -32.73
C VAL A 25 -5.69 82.60 -32.52
N ALA A 26 -6.05 82.84 -31.27
CA ALA A 26 -7.29 83.46 -30.88
C ALA A 26 -7.04 84.82 -30.20
N ASP A 27 -7.93 85.77 -30.43
CA ASP A 27 -7.91 87.08 -29.74
C ASP A 27 -8.37 86.98 -28.28
N ASN A 28 -8.48 88.12 -27.59
CA ASN A 28 -8.94 88.16 -26.19
C ASN A 28 -10.41 87.75 -25.99
N ASP A 29 -11.23 87.87 -27.04
CA ASP A 29 -12.61 87.38 -27.05
C ASP A 29 -12.67 85.88 -27.43
N LEU A 30 -11.50 85.27 -27.65
CA LEU A 30 -11.30 83.87 -28.01
C LEU A 30 -11.84 83.52 -29.39
N ASN A 31 -11.93 84.51 -30.28
CA ASN A 31 -12.22 84.28 -31.69
C ASN A 31 -10.93 83.92 -32.41
N ILE A 32 -10.97 82.89 -33.24
CA ILE A 32 -9.82 82.41 -34.01
C ILE A 32 -9.51 83.45 -35.08
N VAL A 33 -8.42 84.17 -34.92
CA VAL A 33 -7.99 85.22 -35.85
C VAL A 33 -6.99 84.73 -36.89
N TYR A 34 -6.33 83.59 -36.62
CA TYR A 34 -5.33 83.06 -37.53
C TYR A 34 -5.14 81.55 -37.37
N MET A 35 -4.90 80.88 -38.50
CA MET A 35 -4.43 79.50 -38.59
C MET A 35 -3.38 79.42 -39.69
N ASN A 36 -2.26 78.75 -39.44
CA ASN A 36 -1.27 78.52 -40.48
C ASN A 36 -1.61 77.29 -41.34
N ASN A 37 -0.82 77.04 -42.39
CA ASN A 37 -1.07 75.93 -43.31
C ASN A 37 -1.03 74.58 -42.59
N ALA A 38 -0.06 74.38 -41.69
CA ALA A 38 0.14 73.12 -40.98
C ALA A 38 -1.08 72.71 -40.13
N VAL A 39 -1.60 73.61 -39.26
CA VAL A 39 -2.79 73.27 -38.45
C VAL A 39 -4.04 73.09 -39.31
N THR A 40 -4.12 73.81 -40.43
CA THR A 40 -5.24 73.69 -41.37
C THR A 40 -5.22 72.31 -42.03
N GLU A 41 -4.05 71.81 -42.45
CA GLU A 41 -3.88 70.48 -43.01
C GLU A 41 -4.15 69.37 -41.97
N LEU A 42 -3.61 69.51 -40.75
CA LEU A 42 -3.85 68.58 -39.64
C LEU A 42 -5.35 68.43 -39.36
N LEU A 43 -6.05 69.56 -39.17
CA LEU A 43 -7.48 69.54 -38.85
C LEU A 43 -8.32 69.10 -40.05
N ARG A 44 -7.89 69.38 -41.28
CA ARG A 44 -8.57 68.92 -42.50
C ARG A 44 -8.45 67.40 -42.67
N ALA A 45 -7.28 66.84 -42.40
CA ALA A 45 -7.08 65.39 -42.41
C ALA A 45 -7.97 64.68 -41.36
N ALA A 46 -8.16 65.29 -40.19
CA ALA A 46 -9.01 64.78 -39.13
C ALA A 46 -10.51 65.18 -39.26
N GLU A 47 -10.88 66.04 -40.22
CA GLU A 47 -12.20 66.72 -40.25
C GLU A 47 -13.38 65.73 -40.31
N ALA A 48 -13.26 64.66 -41.09
CA ALA A 48 -14.31 63.65 -41.23
C ALA A 48 -14.62 62.95 -39.90
N ASP A 49 -13.60 62.70 -39.08
CA ASP A 49 -13.74 62.07 -37.78
C ASP A 49 -14.16 63.08 -36.71
N LEU A 50 -13.59 64.29 -36.73
CA LEU A 50 -13.97 65.36 -35.82
C LEU A 50 -15.45 65.72 -35.96
N LYS A 51 -16.01 65.70 -37.18
CA LYS A 51 -17.44 65.94 -37.44
C LYS A 51 -18.38 64.93 -36.76
N LYS A 52 -17.90 63.72 -36.41
CA LYS A 52 -18.72 62.73 -35.69
C LYS A 52 -19.01 63.19 -34.26
N GLU A 53 -18.06 63.88 -33.63
CA GLU A 53 -18.18 64.41 -32.25
C GLU A 53 -18.56 65.89 -32.22
N LEU A 54 -18.22 66.64 -33.26
CA LEU A 54 -18.48 68.07 -33.43
C LEU A 54 -19.23 68.30 -34.76
N PRO A 55 -20.55 68.08 -34.83
CA PRO A 55 -21.31 68.06 -36.09
C PRO A 55 -21.22 69.33 -36.94
N HIS A 56 -20.94 70.48 -36.31
CA HIS A 56 -20.80 71.78 -36.97
C HIS A 56 -19.35 72.15 -37.28
N PHE A 57 -18.39 71.27 -37.03
CA PHE A 57 -16.97 71.50 -37.31
C PHE A 57 -16.73 71.58 -38.82
N ASN A 58 -16.13 72.67 -39.28
CA ASN A 58 -15.72 72.84 -40.68
C ASN A 58 -14.44 73.68 -40.72
N VAL A 59 -13.36 73.07 -41.19
CA VAL A 59 -12.02 73.69 -41.15
C VAL A 59 -11.97 75.01 -41.92
N ASN A 60 -12.72 75.11 -43.02
CA ASN A 60 -12.72 76.29 -43.88
C ASN A 60 -13.41 77.50 -43.24
N THR A 61 -14.21 77.28 -42.19
CA THR A 61 -14.95 78.35 -41.49
C THR A 61 -14.43 78.59 -40.08
N LEU A 62 -13.29 78.01 -39.68
CA LEU A 62 -12.78 78.15 -38.31
C LEU A 62 -12.27 79.56 -38.02
N VAL A 63 -11.55 80.19 -38.96
CA VAL A 63 -11.11 81.58 -38.80
C VAL A 63 -12.34 82.50 -38.75
N GLY A 64 -12.47 83.28 -37.68
CA GLY A 64 -13.61 84.13 -37.38
C GLY A 64 -14.67 83.51 -36.46
N THR A 65 -14.54 82.23 -36.11
CA THR A 65 -15.42 81.58 -35.11
C THR A 65 -14.75 81.55 -33.73
N ASN A 66 -15.57 81.40 -32.68
CA ASN A 66 -15.07 81.31 -31.32
C ASN A 66 -14.55 79.89 -31.02
N ILE A 67 -13.44 79.76 -30.29
CA ILE A 67 -12.84 78.44 -29.95
C ILE A 67 -13.77 77.54 -29.13
N ASP A 68 -14.85 78.08 -28.58
CA ASP A 68 -15.91 77.33 -27.90
C ASP A 68 -16.42 76.14 -28.72
N VAL A 69 -16.36 76.23 -30.06
CA VAL A 69 -16.78 75.14 -30.98
C VAL A 69 -16.04 73.83 -30.75
N PHE A 70 -14.86 73.85 -30.12
CA PHE A 70 -14.07 72.67 -29.80
C PHE A 70 -14.38 72.05 -28.43
N HIS A 71 -15.19 72.70 -27.59
CA HIS A 71 -15.29 72.37 -26.16
C HIS A 71 -16.71 72.00 -25.74
N LYS A 72 -16.86 70.83 -25.10
CA LYS A 72 -18.14 70.39 -24.52
C LYS A 72 -18.63 71.29 -23.35
N ASN A 73 -17.71 71.95 -22.64
CA ASN A 73 -18.00 72.96 -21.62
C ASN A 73 -17.20 74.25 -21.84
N PRO A 74 -17.70 75.16 -22.70
CA PRO A 74 -17.01 76.39 -23.05
C PRO A 74 -16.69 77.31 -21.87
N LYS A 75 -17.58 77.36 -20.86
CA LYS A 75 -17.41 78.21 -19.67
C LYS A 75 -16.14 77.89 -18.90
N HIS A 76 -15.81 76.59 -18.79
CA HIS A 76 -14.59 76.14 -18.12
C HIS A 76 -13.33 76.60 -18.88
N GLN A 77 -13.29 76.41 -20.20
CA GLN A 77 -12.14 76.80 -21.02
C GLN A 77 -11.92 78.31 -21.00
N ARG A 78 -13.01 79.09 -21.07
CA ARG A 78 -12.98 80.56 -20.97
C ARG A 78 -12.35 81.02 -19.65
N GLN A 79 -12.73 80.41 -18.52
CA GLN A 79 -12.16 80.73 -17.21
C GLN A 79 -10.66 80.41 -17.13
N MET A 80 -10.25 79.26 -17.65
CA MET A 80 -8.84 78.85 -17.67
C MET A 80 -8.01 79.82 -18.53
N LEU A 81 -8.42 80.09 -19.77
CA LEU A 81 -7.70 81.01 -20.66
C LEU A 81 -7.68 82.46 -20.16
N ALA A 82 -8.75 82.91 -19.49
CA ALA A 82 -8.79 84.23 -18.88
C ALA A 82 -7.70 84.44 -17.82
N SER A 83 -7.31 83.39 -17.10
CA SER A 83 -6.25 83.39 -16.08
C SER A 83 -4.87 82.96 -16.59
N LEU A 84 -4.74 82.64 -17.89
CA LEU A 84 -3.50 82.15 -18.49
C LEU A 84 -2.42 83.23 -18.52
N ASN A 85 -1.40 83.08 -17.67
CA ASN A 85 -0.26 84.00 -17.55
C ASN A 85 1.10 83.37 -17.91
N ALA A 86 1.13 82.06 -18.14
CA ALA A 86 2.27 81.25 -18.57
C ALA A 86 1.83 80.17 -19.57
N VAL A 87 2.79 79.45 -20.16
CA VAL A 87 2.52 78.35 -21.11
C VAL A 87 1.74 77.23 -20.39
N HIS A 88 0.63 76.78 -20.99
CA HIS A 88 -0.16 75.64 -20.52
C HIS A 88 -0.09 74.49 -21.54
N ARG A 89 0.06 73.26 -21.04
CA ARG A 89 0.13 72.04 -21.86
C ARG A 89 -0.98 71.08 -21.46
N ALA A 90 -1.69 70.55 -22.45
CA ALA A 90 -2.75 69.57 -22.23
C ALA A 90 -2.77 68.54 -23.36
N THR A 91 -3.13 67.30 -23.05
CA THR A 91 -3.51 66.31 -24.07
C THR A 91 -5.03 66.22 -24.08
N ILE A 92 -5.63 66.42 -25.24
CA ILE A 92 -7.08 66.27 -25.43
C ILE A 92 -7.37 65.11 -26.38
N GLN A 93 -8.57 64.56 -26.27
CA GLN A 93 -9.07 63.55 -27.18
C GLN A 93 -10.38 64.06 -27.81
N ILE A 94 -10.44 64.00 -29.14
CA ILE A 94 -11.66 64.31 -29.90
C ILE A 94 -11.89 63.15 -30.87
N GLY A 95 -12.92 62.33 -30.59
CA GLY A 95 -13.13 61.06 -31.29
C GLY A 95 -11.96 60.10 -31.07
N GLU A 96 -11.44 59.54 -32.16
CA GLU A 96 -10.28 58.63 -32.13
C GLU A 96 -8.93 59.39 -32.13
N HIS A 97 -8.94 60.69 -32.43
CA HIS A 97 -7.74 61.52 -32.51
C HIS A 97 -7.35 62.07 -31.14
N LYS A 98 -6.04 62.07 -30.87
CA LYS A 98 -5.47 62.60 -29.62
C LYS A 98 -4.49 63.72 -29.97
N PHE A 99 -4.70 64.89 -29.39
CA PHE A 99 -3.88 66.06 -29.67
C PHE A 99 -3.19 66.55 -28.41
N ASP A 100 -1.90 66.83 -28.53
CA ASP A 100 -1.18 67.65 -27.57
C ASP A 100 -1.34 69.12 -27.95
N LEU A 101 -1.77 69.92 -26.98
CA LEU A 101 -1.97 71.35 -27.08
C LEU A 101 -0.97 72.09 -26.22
N VAL A 102 -0.34 73.11 -26.80
CA VAL A 102 0.52 74.06 -26.08
C VAL A 102 -0.08 75.45 -26.25
N ALA A 103 -0.76 75.94 -25.22
CA ALA A 103 -1.38 77.26 -25.20
C ALA A 103 -0.41 78.28 -24.56
N THR A 104 -0.02 79.28 -25.33
CA THR A 104 0.92 80.34 -24.93
C THR A 104 0.24 81.71 -25.00
N PRO A 105 0.18 82.48 -23.90
CA PRO A 105 -0.41 83.82 -23.92
C PRO A 105 0.48 84.78 -24.72
N VAL A 106 -0.12 85.48 -25.68
CA VAL A 106 0.54 86.54 -26.45
C VAL A 106 0.34 87.86 -25.73
N LYS A 107 1.42 88.61 -25.50
CA LYS A 107 1.37 89.94 -24.86
C LYS A 107 1.59 91.04 -25.89
N GLY A 108 0.83 92.13 -25.78
CA GLY A 108 1.03 93.36 -26.54
C GLY A 108 2.23 94.15 -26.01
N GLU A 109 2.59 95.22 -26.72
CA GLU A 109 3.73 96.10 -26.39
C GLU A 109 3.60 96.76 -25.00
N ASP A 110 2.37 96.94 -24.51
CA ASP A 110 2.03 97.48 -23.19
C ASP A 110 2.03 96.41 -22.07
N GLY A 111 2.36 95.17 -22.40
CA GLY A 111 2.37 94.03 -21.47
C GLY A 111 0.99 93.41 -21.20
N SER A 112 -0.09 93.98 -21.75
CA SER A 112 -1.44 93.39 -21.68
C SER A 112 -1.50 92.13 -22.55
N ARG A 113 -2.37 91.16 -22.22
CA ARG A 113 -2.57 89.99 -23.08
C ARG A 113 -3.31 90.45 -24.34
N ALA A 114 -2.78 90.12 -25.51
CA ALA A 114 -3.38 90.40 -26.82
C ALA A 114 -4.17 89.19 -27.37
N GLY A 115 -3.86 87.98 -26.91
CA GLY A 115 -4.52 86.76 -27.33
C GLY A 115 -3.80 85.51 -26.83
N VAL A 116 -4.11 84.36 -27.43
CA VAL A 116 -3.48 83.07 -27.14
C VAL A 116 -3.08 82.39 -28.45
N VAL A 117 -1.83 81.94 -28.52
CA VAL A 117 -1.36 81.01 -29.56
C VAL A 117 -1.49 79.60 -29.02
N VAL A 118 -2.11 78.70 -29.77
CA VAL A 118 -2.18 77.27 -29.46
C VAL A 118 -1.41 76.51 -30.53
N GLU A 119 -0.39 75.78 -30.10
CA GLU A 119 0.31 74.80 -30.93
C GLU A 119 -0.38 73.45 -30.79
N TRP A 120 -0.65 72.79 -31.91
CA TRP A 120 -1.25 71.45 -31.97
C TRP A 120 -0.21 70.41 -32.41
N SER A 121 -0.24 69.22 -31.84
CA SER A 121 0.52 68.07 -32.38
C SER A 121 -0.24 66.78 -32.15
N ASP A 122 -0.13 65.84 -33.10
CA ASP A 122 -0.69 64.50 -32.94
C ASP A 122 0.04 63.75 -31.80
N ALA A 123 -0.71 63.36 -30.77
CA ALA A 123 -0.19 62.66 -29.60
C ALA A 123 -0.10 61.14 -29.81
N SER A 124 -0.59 60.60 -30.93
CA SER A 124 -0.73 59.15 -31.17
C SER A 124 0.60 58.42 -31.05
N ILE A 125 1.66 58.94 -31.69
CA ILE A 125 3.01 58.33 -31.63
C ILE A 125 3.57 58.39 -30.20
N ARG A 126 3.42 59.53 -29.51
CA ARG A 126 3.89 59.68 -28.13
C ARG A 126 3.20 58.70 -27.18
N LEU A 127 1.87 58.56 -27.31
CA LEU A 127 1.07 57.67 -26.48
C LEU A 127 1.32 56.20 -26.82
N GLN A 128 1.54 55.87 -28.10
CA GLN A 128 1.94 54.52 -28.51
C GLN A 128 3.31 54.16 -27.94
N ASN A 129 4.28 55.08 -27.97
CA ASN A 129 5.58 54.88 -27.34
C ASN A 129 5.47 54.73 -25.82
N LEU A 130 4.55 55.45 -25.18
CA LEU A 130 4.26 55.30 -23.74
C LEU A 130 3.65 53.92 -23.44
N ASP A 131 2.76 53.42 -24.28
CA ASP A 131 2.19 52.07 -24.17
C ASP A 131 3.27 50.99 -24.36
N PHE A 132 4.11 51.10 -25.39
CA PHE A 132 5.26 50.20 -25.57
C PHE A 132 6.19 50.20 -24.36
N GLY A 133 6.48 51.38 -23.81
CA GLY A 133 7.25 51.51 -22.56
C GLY A 133 6.58 50.82 -21.39
N ALA A 134 5.25 50.94 -21.25
CA ALA A 134 4.48 50.30 -20.20
C ALA A 134 4.47 48.77 -20.33
N GLN A 135 4.33 48.24 -21.56
CA GLN A 135 4.41 46.80 -21.84
C GLN A 135 5.80 46.24 -21.53
N VAL A 136 6.87 46.92 -21.95
CA VAL A 136 8.25 46.54 -21.62
C VAL A 136 8.48 46.57 -20.10
N ALA A 137 7.95 47.59 -19.40
CA ALA A 137 8.02 47.65 -17.95
C ALA A 137 7.26 46.49 -17.29
N ALA A 138 6.11 46.07 -17.83
CA ALA A 138 5.37 44.92 -17.33
C ALA A 138 6.13 43.60 -17.51
N ALA A 139 6.74 43.37 -18.68
CA ALA A 139 7.60 42.22 -18.92
C ALA A 139 8.84 42.21 -18.00
N ASN A 140 9.46 43.38 -17.79
CA ASN A 140 10.60 43.52 -16.89
C ASN A 140 10.27 43.23 -15.43
N ARG A 141 9.02 43.42 -14.99
CA ARG A 141 8.60 43.06 -13.62
C ARG A 141 8.45 41.55 -13.44
N SER A 142 8.03 40.82 -14.48
CA SER A 142 7.68 39.40 -14.37
C SER A 142 8.79 38.45 -14.82
N GLN A 143 9.70 38.88 -15.68
CA GLN A 143 10.73 38.01 -16.26
C GLN A 143 12.15 38.51 -15.98
N ALA A 144 13.12 37.59 -16.02
CA ALA A 144 14.54 37.93 -16.02
C ALA A 144 14.93 38.41 -17.43
N VAL A 145 15.49 39.62 -17.51
CA VAL A 145 15.88 40.25 -18.78
C VAL A 145 17.33 40.67 -18.72
N ILE A 146 18.07 40.36 -19.79
CA ILE A 146 19.46 40.79 -19.99
C ILE A 146 19.69 41.13 -21.46
N GLU A 147 20.48 42.17 -21.70
CA GLU A 147 20.80 42.69 -23.01
C GLU A 147 22.28 42.51 -23.30
N PHE A 148 22.58 42.11 -24.54
CA PHE A 148 23.93 41.91 -25.02
C PHE A 148 24.16 42.69 -26.32
N ASN A 149 25.40 43.12 -26.52
CA ASN A 149 25.91 43.47 -27.84
C ASN A 149 25.94 42.20 -28.72
N MET A 150 26.07 42.39 -30.03
CA MET A 150 26.12 41.27 -30.98
C MET A 150 27.33 40.34 -30.80
N ASP A 151 28.39 40.83 -30.13
CA ASP A 151 29.57 40.05 -29.74
C ASP A 151 29.38 39.27 -28.42
N GLY A 152 28.21 39.35 -27.78
CA GLY A 152 27.91 38.71 -26.51
C GLY A 152 28.31 39.49 -25.25
N THR A 153 28.80 40.72 -25.40
CA THR A 153 29.13 41.61 -24.28
C THR A 153 27.87 42.15 -23.60
N ILE A 154 27.80 42.09 -22.27
CA ILE A 154 26.63 42.47 -21.46
C ILE A 154 26.47 43.99 -21.41
N ILE A 155 25.31 44.48 -21.87
CA ILE A 155 24.92 45.89 -21.85
C ILE A 155 24.24 46.24 -20.53
N ASN A 156 23.18 45.48 -20.19
CA ASN A 156 22.34 45.73 -19.03
C ASN A 156 21.59 44.46 -18.60
N ALA A 157 21.15 44.39 -17.35
CA ALA A 157 20.30 43.31 -16.84
C ALA A 157 19.34 43.84 -15.77
N ASN A 158 18.12 43.29 -15.71
CA ASN A 158 17.12 43.68 -14.74
C ASN A 158 17.31 42.96 -13.39
N ALA A 159 16.59 43.42 -12.36
CA ALA A 159 16.69 42.87 -11.00
C ALA A 159 16.36 41.36 -10.93
N ASN A 160 15.41 40.88 -11.75
CA ASN A 160 15.04 39.47 -11.80
C ASN A 160 16.20 38.58 -12.28
N PHE A 161 16.90 39.00 -13.33
CA PHE A 161 18.08 38.27 -13.84
C PHE A 161 19.22 38.26 -12.83
N LEU A 162 19.51 39.43 -12.26
CA LEU A 162 20.55 39.62 -11.26
C LEU A 162 20.27 38.77 -10.00
N GLY A 163 19.02 38.76 -9.52
CA GLY A 163 18.59 37.95 -8.40
C GLY A 163 18.70 36.44 -8.66
N ALA A 164 18.29 35.97 -9.85
CA ALA A 164 18.37 34.56 -10.20
C ALA A 164 19.82 34.04 -10.18
N LEU A 165 20.76 34.76 -10.81
CA LEU A 165 22.17 34.37 -10.91
C LEU A 165 23.04 34.86 -9.74
N GLY A 166 22.52 35.71 -8.85
CA GLY A 166 23.22 36.20 -7.66
C GLY A 166 24.33 37.23 -7.93
N TYR A 167 24.31 37.89 -9.08
CA TYR A 167 25.26 38.95 -9.42
C TYR A 167 24.64 40.34 -9.26
N SER A 168 25.47 41.35 -9.03
CA SER A 168 25.09 42.76 -9.25
C SER A 168 25.41 43.20 -10.68
N LEU A 169 24.74 44.26 -11.16
CA LEU A 169 24.99 44.78 -12.51
C LEU A 169 26.46 45.19 -12.72
N GLY A 170 27.08 45.82 -11.72
CA GLY A 170 28.48 46.24 -11.78
C GLY A 170 29.47 45.08 -11.93
N GLU A 171 29.11 43.89 -11.48
CA GLU A 171 29.96 42.70 -11.60
C GLU A 171 29.92 42.06 -12.99
N ILE A 172 28.87 42.30 -13.77
CA ILE A 172 28.64 41.61 -15.05
C ILE A 172 28.65 42.54 -16.26
N LYS A 173 28.34 43.83 -16.09
CA LYS A 173 28.30 44.79 -17.21
C LYS A 173 29.67 44.90 -17.88
N GLY A 174 29.68 44.85 -19.20
CA GLY A 174 30.91 44.87 -20.01
C GLY A 174 31.66 43.53 -20.06
N LYS A 175 31.21 42.49 -19.35
CA LYS A 175 31.75 41.13 -19.51
C LYS A 175 31.00 40.38 -20.60
N HIS A 176 31.61 39.33 -21.13
CA HIS A 176 31.00 38.45 -22.11
C HIS A 176 30.03 37.45 -21.46
N HIS A 177 28.95 37.09 -22.15
CA HIS A 177 27.95 36.10 -21.71
C HIS A 177 28.53 34.78 -21.19
N SER A 178 29.72 34.40 -21.67
CA SER A 178 30.42 33.16 -21.28
C SER A 178 30.70 33.02 -19.79
N ILE A 179 30.65 34.11 -19.00
CA ILE A 179 30.78 34.03 -17.54
C ILE A 179 29.65 33.23 -16.87
N PHE A 180 28.50 33.08 -17.55
CA PHE A 180 27.36 32.31 -17.05
C PHE A 180 27.33 30.88 -17.57
N VAL A 181 28.30 30.47 -18.39
CA VAL A 181 28.28 29.19 -19.10
C VAL A 181 29.29 28.25 -18.46
N GLU A 182 28.94 26.97 -18.34
CA GLU A 182 29.86 25.95 -17.82
C GLU A 182 31.10 25.85 -18.73
N PRO A 183 32.33 25.66 -18.19
CA PRO A 183 33.54 25.71 -19.00
C PRO A 183 33.54 24.75 -20.21
N SER A 184 33.01 23.52 -20.03
CA SER A 184 32.88 22.51 -21.09
C SER A 184 31.94 22.95 -22.23
N GLU A 185 30.83 23.61 -21.91
CA GLU A 185 29.88 24.14 -22.90
C GLU A 185 30.45 25.39 -23.58
N ARG A 186 31.07 26.28 -22.81
CA ARG A 186 31.68 27.52 -23.31
C ARG A 186 32.71 27.26 -24.41
N ASP A 187 33.51 26.22 -24.24
CA ASP A 187 34.62 25.90 -25.13
C ASP A 187 34.17 24.97 -26.28
N SER A 188 32.85 24.72 -26.41
CA SER A 188 32.27 23.85 -27.45
C SER A 188 31.98 24.58 -28.77
N ALA A 189 31.99 23.84 -29.87
CA ALA A 189 31.58 24.35 -31.18
C ALA A 189 30.11 24.84 -31.19
N ALA A 190 29.25 24.20 -30.40
CA ALA A 190 27.85 24.56 -30.28
C ALA A 190 27.65 25.97 -29.70
N TYR A 191 28.49 26.38 -28.74
CA TYR A 191 28.45 27.73 -28.16
C TYR A 191 28.90 28.81 -29.15
N GLY A 192 29.87 28.50 -30.02
CA GLY A 192 30.26 29.37 -31.12
C GLY A 192 29.13 29.56 -32.14
N GLU A 193 28.52 28.46 -32.59
CA GLU A 193 27.40 28.50 -33.54
C GLU A 193 26.17 29.20 -32.95
N PHE A 194 25.93 29.06 -31.64
CA PHE A 194 24.87 29.79 -30.94
C PHE A 194 24.95 31.31 -31.16
N TRP A 195 26.12 31.92 -31.00
CA TRP A 195 26.30 33.35 -31.25
C TRP A 195 26.32 33.68 -32.76
N ALA A 196 26.83 32.78 -33.61
CA ALA A 196 26.77 32.96 -35.06
C ALA A 196 25.31 33.03 -35.57
N ALA A 197 24.43 32.16 -35.07
CA ALA A 197 23.00 32.16 -35.37
C ALA A 197 22.32 33.46 -34.94
N LEU A 198 22.57 33.94 -33.71
CA LEU A 198 22.05 35.22 -33.24
C LEU A 198 22.53 36.39 -34.10
N ASN A 199 23.77 36.35 -34.58
CA ASN A 199 24.32 37.34 -35.51
C ASN A 199 23.66 37.34 -36.89
N ARG A 200 23.10 36.21 -37.32
CA ARG A 200 22.27 36.11 -38.53
C ARG A 200 20.82 36.55 -38.30
N GLY A 201 20.44 36.90 -37.07
CA GLY A 201 19.08 37.29 -36.69
C GLY A 201 18.19 36.12 -36.26
N GLU A 202 18.74 34.91 -36.12
CA GLU A 202 17.99 33.72 -35.70
C GLU A 202 17.82 33.72 -34.18
N TYR A 203 16.57 33.78 -33.69
CA TYR A 203 16.30 33.68 -32.26
C TYR A 203 16.46 32.22 -31.78
N GLN A 204 16.82 32.02 -30.51
CA GLN A 204 16.93 30.69 -29.92
C GLN A 204 16.17 30.60 -28.60
N ALA A 205 15.40 29.53 -28.43
CA ALA A 205 14.65 29.24 -27.20
C ALA A 205 14.88 27.81 -26.72
N ALA A 206 15.35 27.64 -25.50
CA ALA A 206 15.58 26.34 -24.87
C ALA A 206 15.69 26.47 -23.33
N GLU A 207 15.87 25.34 -22.66
CA GLU A 207 16.32 25.30 -21.27
C GLU A 207 17.85 25.24 -21.22
N TYR A 208 18.44 26.05 -20.35
CA TYR A 208 19.89 26.19 -20.23
C TYR A 208 20.32 26.07 -18.78
N LYS A 209 21.40 25.31 -18.55
CA LYS A 209 22.17 25.39 -17.31
C LYS A 209 23.05 26.63 -17.35
N ARG A 210 23.01 27.45 -16.30
CA ARG A 210 23.86 28.62 -16.14
C ARG A 210 24.53 28.63 -14.77
N ILE A 211 25.70 29.24 -14.72
CA ILE A 211 26.53 29.32 -13.52
C ILE A 211 26.41 30.72 -12.94
N GLY A 212 25.72 30.81 -11.81
CA GLY A 212 25.61 32.00 -10.99
C GLY A 212 26.87 32.28 -10.17
N LYS A 213 26.83 33.35 -9.38
CA LYS A 213 27.92 33.74 -8.50
C LYS A 213 28.26 32.62 -7.51
N GLY A 214 29.55 32.39 -7.29
CA GLY A 214 30.03 31.33 -6.38
C GLY A 214 29.81 29.90 -6.89
N GLY A 215 29.54 29.71 -8.19
CA GLY A 215 29.34 28.39 -8.79
C GLY A 215 27.92 27.84 -8.65
N LYS A 216 26.96 28.66 -8.20
CA LYS A 216 25.55 28.27 -8.08
C LYS A 216 24.99 27.83 -9.42
N GLU A 217 24.51 26.60 -9.52
CA GLU A 217 23.80 26.13 -10.71
C GLU A 217 22.39 26.73 -10.76
N VAL A 218 22.03 27.29 -11.91
CA VAL A 218 20.71 27.86 -12.17
C VAL A 218 20.21 27.34 -13.51
N TRP A 219 19.04 26.71 -13.51
CA TRP A 219 18.37 26.29 -14.72
C TRP A 219 17.38 27.37 -15.15
N ILE A 220 17.50 27.82 -16.39
CA ILE A 220 16.62 28.84 -16.95
C ILE A 220 15.95 28.33 -18.21
N GLN A 221 14.65 28.59 -18.35
CA GLN A 221 13.98 28.54 -19.64
C GLN A 221 14.12 29.93 -20.26
N ALA A 222 14.82 30.04 -21.40
CA ALA A 222 15.17 31.34 -21.96
C ALA A 222 15.00 31.40 -23.48
N SER A 223 14.64 32.59 -23.97
CA SER A 223 14.69 32.96 -25.38
C SER A 223 15.67 34.12 -25.60
N TYR A 224 16.58 33.99 -26.56
CA TYR A 224 17.53 35.02 -26.98
C TYR A 224 17.05 35.58 -28.31
N ASN A 225 16.73 36.88 -28.32
CA ASN A 225 16.01 37.53 -29.42
C ASN A 225 16.87 38.69 -29.98
N PRO A 226 17.42 38.55 -31.19
CA PRO A 226 18.08 39.67 -31.87
C PRO A 226 17.10 40.82 -32.13
N VAL A 227 17.55 42.06 -31.92
CA VAL A 227 16.80 43.29 -32.18
C VAL A 227 17.42 43.98 -33.39
N PHE A 228 16.56 44.42 -34.31
CA PHE A 228 16.94 44.92 -35.63
C PHE A 228 16.86 46.45 -35.70
N ASP A 229 17.76 47.05 -36.47
CA ASP A 229 17.69 48.48 -36.82
C ASP A 229 16.67 48.74 -37.95
N GLU A 230 16.51 50.01 -38.36
CA GLU A 230 15.59 50.43 -39.42
C GLU A 230 15.90 49.79 -40.80
N LYS A 231 17.11 49.25 -40.99
CA LYS A 231 17.55 48.56 -42.22
C LYS A 231 17.44 47.04 -42.11
N GLY A 232 16.88 46.52 -41.01
CA GLY A 232 16.72 45.09 -40.77
C GLY A 232 18.01 44.39 -40.37
N LYS A 233 19.04 45.11 -39.88
CA LYS A 233 20.29 44.52 -39.40
C LYS A 233 20.22 44.30 -37.88
N PRO A 234 20.54 43.10 -37.36
CA PRO A 234 20.68 42.88 -35.91
C PRO A 234 21.74 43.81 -35.29
N PHE A 235 21.40 44.48 -34.19
CA PHE A 235 22.34 45.37 -33.48
C PHE A 235 22.50 45.07 -31.98
N LYS A 236 21.57 44.34 -31.37
CA LYS A 236 21.70 43.81 -30.01
C LYS A 236 20.87 42.54 -29.82
N VAL A 237 21.10 41.81 -28.73
CA VAL A 237 20.29 40.65 -28.34
C VAL A 237 19.62 40.92 -27.00
N VAL A 238 18.31 40.70 -26.93
CA VAL A 238 17.54 40.74 -25.67
C VAL A 238 17.13 39.32 -25.31
N LYS A 239 17.54 38.89 -24.11
CA LYS A 239 17.16 37.60 -23.57
C LYS A 239 16.07 37.75 -22.53
N PHE A 240 15.01 36.97 -22.67
CA PHE A 240 13.98 36.75 -21.67
C PHE A 240 14.17 35.39 -21.02
N ALA A 241 14.07 35.30 -19.70
CA ALA A 241 14.28 34.06 -18.97
C ALA A 241 13.36 33.92 -17.76
N ILE A 242 13.08 32.65 -17.42
CA ILE A 242 12.40 32.23 -16.20
C ILE A 242 13.33 31.26 -15.48
N ASP A 243 13.56 31.47 -14.18
CA ASP A 243 14.28 30.51 -13.35
C ASP A 243 13.39 29.29 -13.08
N VAL A 244 13.81 28.13 -13.59
CA VAL A 244 13.12 26.85 -13.45
C VAL A 244 13.89 25.88 -12.55
N THR A 245 14.88 26.37 -11.79
CA THR A 245 15.76 25.54 -10.94
C THR A 245 14.96 24.74 -9.92
N ALA A 246 14.05 25.40 -9.19
CA ALA A 246 13.21 24.72 -8.20
C ALA A 246 12.33 23.63 -8.84
N GLN A 247 11.78 23.90 -10.03
CA GLN A 247 10.97 22.93 -10.76
C GLN A 247 11.80 21.74 -11.26
N LYS A 248 13.01 21.99 -11.78
CA LYS A 248 13.95 20.93 -12.21
C LYS A 248 14.38 20.04 -11.05
N LEU A 249 14.75 20.63 -9.91
CA LEU A 249 15.12 19.89 -8.72
C LEU A 249 13.96 19.04 -8.19
N LYS A 250 12.75 19.60 -8.14
CA LYS A 250 11.54 18.84 -7.77
C LYS A 250 11.28 17.67 -8.71
N ASN A 251 11.41 17.88 -10.03
CA ASN A 251 11.23 16.81 -11.01
C ASN A 251 12.31 15.72 -10.88
N ALA A 252 13.56 16.12 -10.61
CA ALA A 252 14.66 15.19 -10.39
C ALA A 252 14.46 14.35 -9.11
N ASP A 253 14.00 14.99 -8.02
CA ASP A 253 13.66 14.30 -6.77
C ASP A 253 12.52 13.30 -6.97
N LEU A 254 11.43 13.71 -7.62
CA LEU A 254 10.30 12.81 -7.93
C LEU A 254 10.74 11.63 -8.81
N ALA A 255 11.57 11.87 -9.83
CA ALA A 255 12.12 10.79 -10.65
C ALA A 255 13.03 9.85 -9.84
N GLY A 256 13.83 10.40 -8.92
CA GLY A 256 14.66 9.64 -7.99
C GLY A 256 13.84 8.74 -7.07
N GLN A 257 12.75 9.25 -6.50
CA GLN A 257 11.83 8.48 -5.65
C GLN A 257 11.17 7.33 -6.43
N ILE A 258 10.69 7.58 -7.65
CA ILE A 258 10.13 6.52 -8.51
C ILE A 258 11.18 5.43 -8.80
N SER A 259 12.43 5.82 -9.09
CA SER A 259 13.51 4.86 -9.31
C SER A 259 13.85 4.04 -8.06
N ALA A 260 13.79 4.64 -6.87
CA ALA A 260 14.00 3.93 -5.62
C ALA A 260 12.89 2.89 -5.36
N ILE A 261 11.62 3.24 -5.64
CA ILE A 261 10.50 2.30 -5.56
C ILE A 261 10.67 1.16 -6.56
N ASP A 262 11.05 1.46 -7.81
CA ASP A 262 11.26 0.47 -8.85
C ASP A 262 12.32 -0.57 -8.47
N LYS A 263 13.38 -0.15 -7.77
CA LYS A 263 14.43 -1.05 -7.26
C LYS A 263 13.97 -1.92 -6.09
N ALA A 264 13.08 -1.40 -5.23
CA ALA A 264 12.72 -2.05 -3.98
C ALA A 264 11.47 -2.95 -4.06
N GLN A 265 10.53 -2.64 -4.96
CA GLN A 265 9.23 -3.31 -5.01
C GLN A 265 8.90 -3.85 -6.40
N ALA A 266 8.00 -4.84 -6.44
CA ALA A 266 7.39 -5.29 -7.68
C ALA A 266 6.34 -4.26 -8.13
N VAL A 267 6.51 -3.73 -9.35
CA VAL A 267 5.64 -2.70 -9.93
C VAL A 267 5.06 -3.21 -11.24
N ILE A 268 3.76 -3.03 -11.43
CA ILE A 268 3.05 -3.30 -12.68
C ILE A 268 1.96 -2.26 -12.90
N GLU A 269 1.80 -1.84 -14.16
CA GLU A 269 0.81 -0.86 -14.58
C GLU A 269 -0.26 -1.50 -15.46
N PHE A 270 -1.50 -1.06 -15.27
CA PHE A 270 -2.66 -1.49 -16.02
C PHE A 270 -3.42 -0.30 -16.58
N ASN A 271 -4.01 -0.49 -17.76
CA ASN A 271 -5.13 0.31 -18.23
C ASN A 271 -6.32 0.13 -17.26
N MET A 272 -7.30 1.04 -17.35
CA MET A 272 -8.50 1.01 -16.51
C MET A 272 -9.38 -0.24 -16.72
N ASP A 273 -9.22 -0.92 -17.85
CA ASP A 273 -9.88 -2.19 -18.19
C ASP A 273 -9.14 -3.42 -17.65
N GLY A 274 -7.99 -3.25 -16.96
CA GLY A 274 -7.15 -4.32 -16.44
C GLY A 274 -6.10 -4.89 -17.39
N THR A 275 -5.95 -4.30 -18.59
CA THR A 275 -4.91 -4.68 -19.55
C THR A 275 -3.54 -4.18 -19.12
N ILE A 276 -2.53 -5.04 -19.17
CA ILE A 276 -1.16 -4.77 -18.70
C ILE A 276 -0.42 -3.85 -19.68
N ILE A 277 0.10 -2.73 -19.16
CA ILE A 277 0.90 -1.74 -19.90
C ILE A 277 2.39 -2.11 -19.82
N THR A 278 2.90 -2.25 -18.60
CA THR A 278 4.31 -2.55 -18.31
C THR A 278 4.47 -3.15 -16.92
N ALA A 279 5.60 -3.80 -16.66
CA ALA A 279 5.99 -4.31 -15.34
C ALA A 279 7.51 -4.26 -15.19
N ASN A 280 7.98 -4.08 -13.96
CA ASN A 280 9.41 -4.03 -13.66
C ASN A 280 10.02 -5.42 -13.41
N ALA A 281 11.35 -5.47 -13.30
CA ALA A 281 12.09 -6.72 -13.13
C ALA A 281 11.69 -7.48 -11.85
N ASN A 282 11.38 -6.77 -10.76
CA ASN A 282 10.94 -7.37 -9.50
C ASN A 282 9.61 -8.12 -9.65
N PHE A 283 8.63 -7.53 -10.34
CA PHE A 283 7.35 -8.19 -10.61
C PHE A 283 7.51 -9.42 -11.50
N LEU A 284 8.28 -9.26 -12.57
CA LEU A 284 8.58 -10.33 -13.52
C LEU A 284 9.29 -11.51 -12.85
N GLY A 285 10.29 -11.23 -11.99
CA GLY A 285 11.02 -12.23 -11.23
C GLY A 285 10.14 -12.98 -10.22
N ALA A 286 9.27 -12.27 -9.50
CA ALA A 286 8.37 -12.88 -8.52
C ALA A 286 7.41 -13.91 -9.16
N LEU A 287 6.76 -13.53 -10.27
CA LEU A 287 5.80 -14.38 -10.98
C LEU A 287 6.42 -15.30 -12.04
N GLY A 288 7.69 -15.10 -12.42
CA GLY A 288 8.41 -15.93 -13.37
C GLY A 288 8.04 -15.70 -14.85
N TYR A 289 7.48 -14.54 -15.18
CA TYR A 289 7.16 -14.17 -16.57
C TYR A 289 8.15 -13.16 -17.13
N SER A 290 8.28 -13.10 -18.46
CA SER A 290 8.88 -11.98 -19.16
C SER A 290 7.83 -10.92 -19.51
N LEU A 291 8.27 -9.67 -19.75
CA LEU A 291 7.35 -8.59 -20.14
C LEU A 291 6.60 -8.91 -21.43
N ALA A 292 7.26 -9.53 -22.40
CA ALA A 292 6.67 -9.90 -23.68
C ALA A 292 5.50 -10.89 -23.55
N GLU A 293 5.52 -11.76 -22.53
CA GLU A 293 4.47 -12.74 -22.28
C GLU A 293 3.21 -12.12 -21.68
N ILE A 294 3.35 -11.03 -20.93
CA ILE A 294 2.25 -10.44 -20.14
C ILE A 294 1.74 -9.11 -20.70
N LYS A 295 2.55 -8.36 -21.46
CA LYS A 295 2.15 -7.05 -21.99
C LYS A 295 0.95 -7.19 -22.93
N GLY A 296 -0.06 -6.35 -22.75
CA GLY A 296 -1.31 -6.42 -23.51
C GLY A 296 -2.25 -7.56 -23.10
N LYS A 297 -1.88 -8.40 -22.12
CA LYS A 297 -2.79 -9.37 -21.50
C LYS A 297 -3.55 -8.73 -20.34
N HIS A 298 -4.65 -9.34 -19.96
CA HIS A 298 -5.45 -8.87 -18.83
C HIS A 298 -4.94 -9.44 -17.50
N HIS A 299 -5.04 -8.64 -16.43
CA HIS A 299 -4.62 -9.00 -15.06
C HIS A 299 -5.14 -10.37 -14.58
N SER A 300 -6.29 -10.82 -15.08
CA SER A 300 -6.93 -12.09 -14.72
C SER A 300 -6.05 -13.31 -14.96
N MET A 301 -5.00 -13.22 -15.78
CA MET A 301 -4.06 -14.33 -15.99
C MET A 301 -3.27 -14.70 -14.71
N PHE A 302 -3.16 -13.78 -13.74
CA PHE A 302 -2.46 -14.01 -12.47
C PHE A 302 -3.40 -14.47 -11.35
N VAL A 303 -4.70 -14.62 -11.63
CA VAL A 303 -5.74 -14.85 -10.64
C VAL A 303 -6.25 -16.29 -10.76
N GLU A 304 -6.52 -16.94 -9.63
CA GLU A 304 -7.08 -18.29 -9.60
C GLU A 304 -8.46 -18.31 -10.26
N ALA A 305 -8.82 -19.40 -10.94
CA ALA A 305 -10.04 -19.46 -11.77
C ALA A 305 -11.32 -19.18 -10.95
N SER A 306 -11.39 -19.71 -9.73
CA SER A 306 -12.49 -19.50 -8.78
C SER A 306 -12.69 -18.02 -8.41
N GLU A 307 -11.60 -17.29 -8.13
CA GLU A 307 -11.62 -15.86 -7.80
C GLU A 307 -11.94 -15.02 -9.04
N ARG A 308 -11.30 -15.32 -10.17
CA ARG A 308 -11.44 -14.60 -11.44
C ARG A 308 -12.90 -14.54 -11.91
N ASP A 309 -13.61 -15.65 -11.80
CA ASP A 309 -14.97 -15.79 -12.33
C ASP A 309 -16.04 -15.27 -11.33
N GLY A 310 -15.62 -15.01 -10.08
CA GLY A 310 -16.46 -14.48 -9.01
C GLY A 310 -16.90 -13.02 -9.18
N SER A 311 -17.95 -12.62 -8.47
CA SER A 311 -18.45 -11.24 -8.45
C SER A 311 -17.45 -10.26 -7.82
N GLY A 312 -16.68 -10.71 -6.83
CA GLY A 312 -15.66 -9.90 -6.16
C GLY A 312 -14.59 -9.36 -7.11
N TYR A 313 -14.17 -10.14 -8.11
CA TYR A 313 -13.19 -9.70 -9.10
C TYR A 313 -13.73 -8.59 -10.04
N ARG A 314 -15.03 -8.61 -10.34
CA ARG A 314 -15.67 -7.54 -11.12
C ARG A 314 -15.80 -6.26 -10.31
N GLU A 315 -16.22 -6.37 -9.05
CA GLU A 315 -16.33 -5.20 -8.16
C GLU A 315 -14.94 -4.60 -7.85
N PHE A 316 -13.91 -5.42 -7.73
CA PHE A 316 -12.51 -4.98 -7.60
C PHE A 316 -12.12 -3.97 -8.68
N TRP A 317 -12.35 -4.30 -9.96
CA TRP A 317 -12.05 -3.37 -11.07
C TRP A 317 -13.01 -2.19 -11.14
N ALA A 318 -14.29 -2.37 -10.75
CA ALA A 318 -15.24 -1.27 -10.67
C ALA A 318 -14.82 -0.22 -9.61
N ALA A 319 -14.32 -0.66 -8.46
CA ALA A 319 -13.80 0.20 -7.40
C ALA A 319 -12.58 1.00 -7.87
N LEU A 320 -11.61 0.34 -8.51
CA LEU A 320 -10.44 1.02 -9.09
C LEU A 320 -10.85 2.06 -10.15
N ASN A 321 -11.87 1.76 -10.95
CA ASN A 321 -12.45 2.70 -11.93
C ASN A 321 -13.11 3.93 -11.29
N ARG A 322 -13.55 3.84 -10.04
CA ARG A 322 -14.04 4.97 -9.24
C ARG A 322 -12.93 5.72 -8.48
N GLY A 323 -11.66 5.34 -8.69
CA GLY A 323 -10.52 5.93 -7.99
C GLY A 323 -10.28 5.37 -6.58
N GLN A 324 -10.98 4.30 -6.19
CA GLN A 324 -10.81 3.67 -4.89
C GLN A 324 -9.63 2.71 -4.93
N TYR A 325 -8.55 3.02 -4.21
CA TYR A 325 -7.42 2.11 -4.09
C TYR A 325 -7.79 0.89 -3.25
N GLN A 326 -7.08 -0.22 -3.46
CA GLN A 326 -7.25 -1.42 -2.66
C GLN A 326 -5.92 -2.03 -2.27
N ALA A 327 -5.78 -2.41 -1.00
CA ALA A 327 -4.60 -3.07 -0.47
C ALA A 327 -4.99 -4.32 0.31
N ALA A 328 -4.36 -5.45 0.00
CA ALA A 328 -4.54 -6.71 0.71
C ALA A 328 -3.37 -7.66 0.45
N GLU A 329 -3.38 -8.80 1.14
CA GLU A 329 -2.60 -9.98 0.78
C GLU A 329 -3.39 -10.77 -0.27
N TYR A 330 -2.72 -11.18 -1.35
CA TYR A 330 -3.34 -11.90 -2.45
C TYR A 330 -2.52 -13.12 -2.83
N LYS A 331 -3.21 -14.24 -3.10
CA LYS A 331 -2.65 -15.36 -3.83
C LYS A 331 -2.67 -15.05 -5.33
N ARG A 332 -1.53 -15.25 -6.00
CA ARG A 332 -1.39 -15.10 -7.45
C ARG A 332 -0.75 -16.32 -8.06
N ILE A 333 -1.08 -16.55 -9.33
CA ILE A 333 -0.58 -17.67 -10.11
C ILE A 333 0.50 -17.16 -11.05
N GLY A 334 1.74 -17.56 -10.78
CA GLY A 334 2.91 -17.36 -11.61
C GLY A 334 3.00 -18.38 -12.75
N LYS A 335 4.05 -18.24 -13.55
CA LYS A 335 4.31 -19.12 -14.70
C LYS A 335 4.42 -20.58 -14.24
N GLY A 336 3.83 -21.48 -15.01
CA GLY A 336 3.80 -22.92 -14.69
C GLY A 336 2.92 -23.29 -13.50
N GLY A 337 1.99 -22.40 -13.07
CA GLY A 337 1.09 -22.67 -11.95
C GLY A 337 1.70 -22.41 -10.57
N LYS A 338 2.88 -21.78 -10.51
CA LYS A 338 3.54 -21.43 -9.25
C LYS A 338 2.66 -20.51 -8.41
N GLU A 339 2.33 -20.92 -7.19
CA GLU A 339 1.64 -20.04 -6.25
C GLU A 339 2.60 -18.99 -5.68
N VAL A 340 2.18 -17.73 -5.71
CA VAL A 340 2.93 -16.59 -5.17
C VAL A 340 1.98 -15.77 -4.30
N TYR A 341 2.34 -15.55 -3.04
CA TYR A 341 1.60 -14.67 -2.16
C TYR A 341 2.23 -13.29 -2.19
N ILE A 342 1.42 -12.27 -2.40
CA ILE A 342 1.87 -10.88 -2.47
C ILE A 342 1.09 -10.02 -1.50
N GLN A 343 1.79 -9.14 -0.79
CA GLN A 343 1.15 -7.99 -0.17
C GLN A 343 1.17 -6.86 -1.20
N ALA A 344 0.00 -6.44 -1.68
CA ALA A 344 -0.09 -5.51 -2.78
C ALA A 344 -1.11 -4.39 -2.54
N SER A 345 -0.81 -3.22 -3.11
CA SER A 345 -1.73 -2.10 -3.24
C SER A 345 -1.93 -1.76 -4.71
N TYR A 346 -3.18 -1.61 -5.13
CA TYR A 346 -3.59 -1.19 -6.47
C TYR A 346 -4.09 0.25 -6.38
N ASN A 347 -3.37 1.17 -7.04
CA ASN A 347 -3.54 2.61 -6.86
C ASN A 347 -3.92 3.25 -8.21
N PRO A 348 -5.19 3.69 -8.38
CA PRO A 348 -5.59 4.46 -9.54
C PRO A 348 -4.83 5.79 -9.62
N ILE A 349 -4.30 6.13 -10.80
CA ILE A 349 -3.64 7.41 -11.07
C ILE A 349 -4.64 8.31 -11.78
N LEU A 350 -4.79 9.51 -11.24
CA LEU A 350 -5.77 10.52 -11.69
C LEU A 350 -5.11 11.50 -12.67
N ASP A 351 -5.89 11.97 -13.63
CA ASP A 351 -5.51 13.08 -14.51
C ASP A 351 -5.69 14.44 -13.81
N LEU A 352 -5.42 15.54 -14.53
CA LEU A 352 -5.57 16.92 -14.01
C LEU A 352 -7.02 17.29 -13.64
N ASN A 353 -8.02 16.53 -14.10
CA ASN A 353 -9.44 16.71 -13.77
C ASN A 353 -9.91 15.74 -12.68
N GLY A 354 -9.01 14.96 -12.08
CA GLY A 354 -9.33 13.97 -11.05
C GLY A 354 -9.91 12.66 -11.57
N LYS A 355 -9.89 12.41 -12.89
CA LYS A 355 -10.41 11.16 -13.48
C LYS A 355 -9.32 10.08 -13.50
N PRO A 356 -9.60 8.85 -13.00
CA PRO A 356 -8.68 7.73 -13.13
C PRO A 356 -8.39 7.39 -14.60
N PHE A 357 -7.12 7.22 -14.96
CA PHE A 357 -6.71 6.86 -16.33
C PHE A 357 -5.78 5.64 -16.43
N LYS A 358 -5.13 5.26 -15.32
CA LYS A 358 -4.39 3.99 -15.21
C LYS A 358 -4.35 3.51 -13.76
N VAL A 359 -3.97 2.26 -13.54
CA VAL A 359 -3.74 1.69 -12.21
C VAL A 359 -2.27 1.29 -12.08
N VAL A 360 -1.61 1.74 -11.02
CA VAL A 360 -0.26 1.30 -10.65
C VAL A 360 -0.36 0.41 -9.42
N LYS A 361 0.15 -0.82 -9.54
CA LYS A 361 0.22 -1.77 -8.44
C LYS A 361 1.64 -1.84 -7.91
N TYR A 362 1.77 -1.69 -6.59
CA TYR A 362 2.99 -1.97 -5.84
C TYR A 362 2.80 -3.26 -5.06
N ALA A 363 3.75 -4.18 -5.13
CA ALA A 363 3.67 -5.47 -4.47
C ALA A 363 5.01 -5.87 -3.85
N THR A 364 4.90 -6.61 -2.75
CA THR A 364 6.02 -7.33 -2.11
C THR A 364 5.70 -8.82 -2.14
N ASP A 365 6.64 -9.65 -2.58
CA ASP A 365 6.52 -11.10 -2.49
C ASP A 365 6.65 -11.52 -1.03
N VAL A 366 5.56 -12.04 -0.46
CA VAL A 366 5.47 -12.52 0.92
C VAL A 366 5.27 -14.03 0.98
N THR A 367 5.55 -14.76 -0.11
CA THR A 367 5.33 -16.20 -0.23
C THR A 367 5.98 -16.98 0.89
N LYS A 368 7.23 -16.66 1.23
CA LYS A 368 7.95 -17.35 2.32
C LYS A 368 7.26 -17.13 3.67
N GLN A 369 6.86 -15.89 3.96
CA GLN A 369 6.20 -15.51 5.21
C GLN A 369 4.85 -16.23 5.35
N VAL A 370 4.04 -16.24 4.28
CA VAL A 370 2.74 -16.92 4.29
C VAL A 370 2.90 -18.42 4.45
N LEU A 371 3.84 -19.06 3.74
CA LEU A 371 4.08 -20.50 3.87
C LEU A 371 4.58 -20.88 5.27
N VAL A 372 5.44 -20.05 5.88
CA VAL A 372 5.87 -20.24 7.28
C VAL A 372 4.69 -20.11 8.24
N ARG A 373 3.85 -19.08 8.06
CA ARG A 373 2.64 -18.87 8.88
C ARG A 373 1.69 -20.08 8.80
N MET A 374 1.39 -20.55 7.60
CA MET A 374 0.55 -21.74 7.38
C MET A 374 1.18 -23.01 7.93
N GLY A 375 2.51 -23.16 7.82
CA GLY A 375 3.25 -24.27 8.41
C GLY A 375 3.13 -24.30 9.93
N ASN A 376 3.31 -23.14 10.57
CA ASN A 376 3.20 -23.00 12.03
C ASN A 376 1.78 -23.30 12.53
N GLU A 377 0.74 -22.83 11.83
CA GLU A 377 -0.65 -23.16 12.18
C GLU A 377 -0.91 -24.68 12.11
N ARG A 378 -0.40 -25.34 11.07
CA ARG A 378 -0.55 -26.80 10.93
C ARG A 378 0.18 -27.54 12.04
N VAL A 379 1.41 -27.13 12.37
CA VAL A 379 2.19 -27.71 13.48
C VAL A 379 1.48 -27.52 14.82
N ARG A 380 0.88 -26.35 15.06
CA ARG A 380 0.10 -26.09 16.27
C ARG A 380 -1.09 -27.04 16.40
N GLY A 381 -1.86 -27.21 15.32
CA GLY A 381 -2.99 -28.16 15.31
C GLY A 381 -2.56 -29.61 15.56
N MET A 382 -1.41 -30.03 15.03
CA MET A 382 -0.84 -31.35 15.35
C MET A 382 -0.45 -31.46 16.84
N MET A 383 0.18 -30.44 17.42
CA MET A 383 0.53 -30.43 18.84
C MET A 383 -0.69 -30.50 19.76
N GLU A 384 -1.75 -29.75 19.45
CA GLU A 384 -3.03 -29.80 20.16
C GLU A 384 -3.63 -31.22 20.11
N SER A 385 -3.59 -31.89 18.95
CA SER A 385 -4.07 -33.27 18.80
C SER A 385 -3.26 -34.28 19.59
N VAL A 386 -1.93 -34.15 19.65
CA VAL A 386 -1.06 -35.05 20.44
C VAL A 386 -1.23 -34.82 21.93
N ALA A 387 -1.40 -33.56 22.37
CA ALA A 387 -1.69 -33.24 23.76
C ALA A 387 -3.02 -33.86 24.21
N ALA A 388 -4.08 -33.70 23.42
CA ALA A 388 -5.38 -34.33 23.68
C ALA A 388 -5.27 -35.86 23.74
N GLY A 389 -4.57 -36.48 22.79
CA GLY A 389 -4.33 -37.92 22.80
C GLY A 389 -3.51 -38.39 24.02
N SER A 390 -2.58 -37.56 24.51
CA SER A 390 -1.82 -37.85 25.73
C SER A 390 -2.69 -37.76 26.99
N GLU A 391 -3.62 -36.81 27.06
CA GLU A 391 -4.59 -36.74 28.18
C GLU A 391 -5.52 -37.95 28.21
N GLU A 392 -6.01 -38.38 27.05
CA GLU A 392 -6.84 -39.59 26.91
C GLU A 392 -6.07 -40.86 27.30
N LEU A 393 -4.83 -41.01 26.82
CA LEU A 393 -3.95 -42.11 27.22
C LEU A 393 -3.69 -42.14 28.73
N ASN A 394 -3.50 -40.97 29.36
CA ASN A 394 -3.31 -40.87 30.81
C ASN A 394 -4.56 -41.33 31.58
N ALA A 395 -5.76 -41.03 31.08
CA ALA A 395 -7.00 -41.54 31.66
C ALA A 395 -7.09 -43.07 31.54
N SER A 396 -6.81 -43.63 30.35
CA SER A 396 -6.77 -45.08 30.16
C SER A 396 -5.73 -45.76 31.05
N VAL A 397 -4.54 -45.17 31.20
CA VAL A 397 -3.49 -45.67 32.10
C VAL A 397 -3.97 -45.77 33.55
N ARG A 398 -4.72 -44.77 34.05
CA ARG A 398 -5.31 -44.81 35.39
C ARG A 398 -6.35 -45.91 35.52
N GLU A 399 -7.24 -46.05 34.55
CA GLU A 399 -8.27 -47.10 34.54
C GLU A 399 -7.64 -48.51 34.53
N ILE A 400 -6.61 -48.73 33.72
CA ILE A 400 -5.93 -50.03 33.69
C ILE A 400 -5.19 -50.25 35.02
N SER A 401 -4.55 -49.24 35.60
CA SER A 401 -3.90 -49.36 36.93
C SER A 401 -4.90 -49.77 38.03
N GLU A 402 -6.09 -49.19 38.04
CA GLU A 402 -7.17 -49.58 38.96
C GLU A 402 -7.64 -51.03 38.70
N ALA A 403 -7.81 -51.40 37.44
CA ALA A 403 -8.15 -52.77 37.05
C ALA A 403 -7.07 -53.78 37.48
N MET A 404 -5.79 -53.46 37.33
CA MET A 404 -4.68 -54.32 37.77
C MET A 404 -4.67 -54.52 39.28
N THR A 405 -4.95 -53.46 40.04
CA THR A 405 -5.07 -53.54 41.52
C THR A 405 -6.20 -54.50 41.91
N LYS A 406 -7.36 -54.36 41.27
CA LYS A 406 -8.52 -55.25 41.50
C LYS A 406 -8.26 -56.69 41.06
N SER A 407 -7.57 -56.90 39.94
CA SER A 407 -7.14 -58.23 39.48
C SER A 407 -6.19 -58.89 40.46
N ARG A 408 -5.26 -58.12 41.06
CA ARG A 408 -4.37 -58.62 42.11
C ARG A 408 -5.14 -59.10 43.34
N GLU A 409 -6.06 -58.28 43.85
CA GLU A 409 -6.91 -58.63 44.99
C GLU A 409 -7.75 -59.89 44.71
N THR A 410 -8.34 -59.97 43.51
CA THR A 410 -9.13 -61.13 43.08
C THR A 410 -8.27 -62.39 43.01
N ALA A 411 -7.05 -62.31 42.47
CA ALA A 411 -6.11 -63.43 42.43
C ALA A 411 -5.73 -63.89 43.84
N MET A 412 -5.44 -62.96 44.76
CA MET A 412 -5.14 -63.28 46.16
C MET A 412 -6.31 -63.99 46.85
N SER A 413 -7.53 -63.47 46.69
CA SER A 413 -8.73 -64.12 47.24
C SER A 413 -8.96 -65.52 46.65
N ALA A 414 -8.65 -65.73 45.38
CA ALA A 414 -8.74 -67.04 44.75
C ALA A 414 -7.70 -68.03 45.31
N VAL A 415 -6.48 -67.58 45.64
CA VAL A 415 -5.48 -68.40 46.33
C VAL A 415 -6.01 -68.87 47.69
N ASP A 416 -6.61 -67.97 48.47
CA ASP A 416 -7.17 -68.32 49.78
C ASP A 416 -8.33 -69.31 49.66
N GLN A 417 -9.20 -69.13 48.65
CA GLN A 417 -10.31 -70.04 48.39
C GLN A 417 -9.85 -71.44 47.98
N VAL A 418 -8.82 -71.53 47.13
CA VAL A 418 -8.20 -72.79 46.73
C VAL A 418 -7.54 -73.47 47.92
N ALA A 419 -6.85 -72.73 48.79
CA ALA A 419 -6.26 -73.28 50.01
C ALA A 419 -7.32 -73.85 50.97
N SER A 420 -8.46 -73.18 51.11
CA SER A 420 -9.59 -73.68 51.91
C SER A 420 -10.23 -74.94 51.30
N ALA A 421 -10.40 -74.98 49.97
CA ALA A 421 -10.92 -76.15 49.26
C ALA A 421 -9.95 -77.35 49.35
N ASP A 422 -8.65 -77.11 49.27
CA ASP A 422 -7.60 -78.13 49.41
C ASP A 422 -7.63 -78.75 50.81
N ALA A 423 -7.73 -77.92 51.85
CA ALA A 423 -7.90 -78.39 53.23
C ALA A 423 -9.20 -79.20 53.43
N GLN A 424 -10.29 -78.85 52.74
CA GLN A 424 -11.54 -79.62 52.78
C GLN A 424 -11.41 -80.97 52.08
N ALA A 425 -10.77 -81.03 50.91
CA ALA A 425 -10.51 -82.26 50.19
C ALA A 425 -9.58 -83.20 50.97
N GLN A 426 -8.59 -82.65 51.68
CA GLN A 426 -7.72 -83.43 52.56
C GLN A 426 -8.50 -84.06 53.72
N ARG A 427 -9.40 -83.30 54.37
CA ARG A 427 -10.27 -83.84 55.42
C ARG A 427 -11.23 -84.93 54.91
N LEU A 428 -11.72 -84.80 53.68
CA LEU A 428 -12.54 -85.85 53.04
C LEU A 428 -11.72 -87.13 52.83
N THR A 429 -10.47 -87.00 52.39
CA THR A 429 -9.54 -88.12 52.22
C THR A 429 -9.28 -88.83 53.55
N GLU A 430 -9.02 -88.08 54.61
CA GLU A 430 -8.84 -88.61 55.97
C GLU A 430 -10.10 -89.32 56.48
N ALA A 431 -11.28 -88.72 56.27
CA ALA A 431 -12.56 -89.32 56.66
C ALA A 431 -12.82 -90.63 55.89
N ALA A 432 -12.54 -90.68 54.58
CA ALA A 432 -12.70 -91.88 53.77
C ALA A 432 -11.75 -93.00 54.23
N GLN A 433 -10.51 -92.68 54.57
CA GLN A 433 -9.55 -93.63 55.14
C GLN A 433 -10.01 -94.19 56.49
N ALA A 434 -10.50 -93.33 57.39
CA ALA A 434 -11.06 -93.75 58.66
C ALA A 434 -12.28 -94.69 58.47
N MET A 435 -13.17 -94.34 57.53
CA MET A 435 -14.31 -95.20 57.19
C MET A 435 -13.89 -96.54 56.59
N SER A 436 -12.83 -96.57 55.77
CA SER A 436 -12.28 -97.82 55.23
C SER A 436 -11.83 -98.77 56.34
N GLY A 437 -11.19 -98.24 57.40
CA GLY A 437 -10.81 -99.04 58.57
C GLY A 437 -12.02 -99.59 59.34
N ILE A 438 -13.11 -98.82 59.45
CA ILE A 438 -14.36 -99.29 60.06
C ILE A 438 -15.01 -100.40 59.22
N VAL A 439 -15.04 -100.24 57.89
CA VAL A 439 -15.59 -101.24 56.97
C VAL A 439 -14.81 -102.55 57.05
N GLU A 440 -13.47 -102.49 57.11
CA GLU A 440 -12.62 -103.66 57.30
C GLU A 440 -12.93 -104.39 58.62
N LEU A 441 -13.10 -103.63 59.71
CA LEU A 441 -13.48 -104.18 61.01
C LEU A 441 -14.86 -104.87 60.95
N ILE A 442 -15.85 -104.25 60.32
CA ILE A 442 -17.20 -104.84 60.15
C ILE A 442 -17.13 -106.11 59.30
N ASN A 443 -16.33 -106.11 58.23
CA ASN A 443 -16.14 -107.29 57.39
C ASN A 443 -15.51 -108.45 58.18
N ASN A 444 -14.55 -108.16 59.06
CA ASN A 444 -13.95 -109.16 59.98
C ASN A 444 -14.98 -109.71 60.97
N ILE A 445 -15.78 -108.84 61.61
CA ILE A 445 -16.86 -109.24 62.54
C ILE A 445 -17.88 -110.11 61.83
N THR A 446 -18.31 -109.70 60.64
CA THR A 446 -19.30 -110.44 59.84
C THR A 446 -18.78 -111.81 59.43
N GLY A 447 -17.49 -111.91 59.09
CA GLY A 447 -16.80 -113.18 58.87
C GLY A 447 -16.84 -114.10 60.09
N GLN A 448 -16.57 -113.55 61.29
CA GLN A 448 -16.69 -114.30 62.55
C GLN A 448 -18.12 -114.74 62.85
N ILE A 449 -19.12 -113.87 62.66
CA ILE A 449 -20.54 -114.21 62.85
C ILE A 449 -20.95 -115.34 61.90
N ASN A 450 -20.53 -115.30 60.64
CA ASN A 450 -20.80 -116.36 59.68
C ASN A 450 -20.15 -117.70 60.07
N LEU A 451 -18.94 -117.69 60.65
CA LEU A 451 -18.29 -118.89 61.19
C LEU A 451 -19.00 -119.42 62.44
N LEU A 452 -19.45 -118.55 63.34
CA LEU A 452 -20.24 -118.93 64.52
C LEU A 452 -21.59 -119.54 64.10
N ALA A 453 -22.27 -118.94 63.12
CA ALA A 453 -23.51 -119.46 62.56
C ALA A 453 -23.32 -120.80 61.84
N LEU A 454 -22.18 -121.01 61.19
CA LEU A 454 -21.81 -122.30 60.61
C LEU A 454 -21.60 -123.35 61.69
N ASN A 455 -20.85 -123.04 62.75
CA ASN A 455 -20.65 -123.94 63.88
C ASN A 455 -21.98 -124.30 64.56
N ALA A 456 -22.86 -123.31 64.76
CA ALA A 456 -24.20 -123.53 65.30
C ALA A 456 -25.07 -124.41 64.38
N THR A 457 -24.97 -124.24 63.06
CA THR A 457 -25.65 -125.09 62.08
C THR A 457 -25.16 -126.55 62.18
N ILE A 458 -23.85 -126.76 62.31
CA ILE A 458 -23.24 -128.10 62.47
C ILE A 458 -23.73 -128.77 63.76
N GLU A 459 -23.69 -128.05 64.89
CA GLU A 459 -24.12 -128.60 66.19
C GLU A 459 -25.64 -128.87 66.21
N SER A 460 -26.43 -128.02 65.55
CA SER A 460 -27.87 -128.25 65.36
C SER A 460 -28.16 -129.51 64.54
N ALA A 461 -27.37 -129.79 63.50
CA ALA A 461 -27.48 -131.02 62.71
C ALA A 461 -27.08 -132.27 63.51
N ARG A 462 -26.11 -132.12 64.44
CA ARG A 462 -25.63 -133.20 65.33
C ARG A 462 -26.66 -133.57 66.41
N ALA A 463 -27.48 -132.62 66.85
CA ALA A 463 -28.50 -132.79 67.89
C ALA A 463 -29.82 -133.46 67.42
N GLY A 464 -29.99 -133.76 66.13
CA GLY A 464 -31.15 -134.49 65.61
C GLY A 464 -32.49 -133.74 65.76
N GLU A 465 -33.58 -134.44 66.15
CA GLU A 465 -34.92 -133.82 66.28
C GLU A 465 -34.98 -132.69 67.32
N ALA A 466 -34.15 -132.72 68.37
CA ALA A 466 -34.08 -131.68 69.40
C ALA A 466 -33.42 -130.37 68.91
N GLY A 467 -32.66 -130.40 67.81
CA GLY A 467 -31.93 -129.25 67.26
C GLY A 467 -32.68 -128.43 66.20
N ARG A 468 -33.90 -128.82 65.80
CA ARG A 468 -34.64 -128.19 64.67
C ARG A 468 -34.86 -126.69 64.84
N GLY A 469 -35.24 -126.22 66.03
CA GLY A 469 -35.43 -124.79 66.31
C GLY A 469 -34.12 -124.00 66.24
N PHE A 470 -33.02 -124.58 66.74
CA PHE A 470 -31.69 -123.97 66.67
C PHE A 470 -31.14 -123.91 65.24
N ALA A 471 -31.43 -124.92 64.41
CA ALA A 471 -31.02 -124.94 63.00
C ALA A 471 -31.63 -123.77 62.21
N VAL A 472 -32.88 -123.41 62.47
CA VAL A 472 -33.55 -122.25 61.82
C VAL A 472 -32.87 -120.95 62.22
N VAL A 473 -32.61 -120.75 63.52
CA VAL A 473 -31.91 -119.55 64.02
C VAL A 473 -30.50 -119.46 63.46
N ALA A 474 -29.74 -120.57 63.43
CA ALA A 474 -28.38 -120.59 62.89
C ALA A 474 -28.36 -120.28 61.37
N SER A 475 -29.32 -120.80 60.61
CA SER A 475 -29.49 -120.47 59.19
C SER A 475 -29.86 -118.99 58.98
N GLU A 476 -30.72 -118.43 59.82
CA GLU A 476 -31.12 -117.02 59.76
C GLU A 476 -29.93 -116.10 60.08
N VAL A 477 -29.16 -116.39 61.13
CA VAL A 477 -27.93 -115.65 61.48
C VAL A 477 -26.90 -115.73 60.36
N LYS A 478 -26.74 -116.91 59.73
CA LYS A 478 -25.84 -117.09 58.58
C LYS A 478 -26.28 -116.24 57.38
N SER A 479 -27.59 -116.22 57.09
CA SER A 479 -28.17 -115.39 56.03
C SER A 479 -27.92 -113.91 56.30
N LEU A 480 -28.20 -113.46 57.52
CA LEU A 480 -28.01 -112.07 57.96
C LEU A 480 -26.53 -111.65 57.90
N ALA A 481 -25.61 -112.53 58.29
CA ALA A 481 -24.17 -112.30 58.15
C ALA A 481 -23.76 -112.16 56.68
N ASN A 482 -24.26 -113.01 55.78
CA ASN A 482 -23.97 -112.87 54.35
C ASN A 482 -24.53 -111.55 53.77
N GLN A 483 -25.74 -111.14 54.15
CA GLN A 483 -26.32 -109.86 53.75
C GLN A 483 -25.49 -108.67 54.29
N ALA A 484 -25.08 -108.72 55.56
CA ALA A 484 -24.22 -107.71 56.17
C ALA A 484 -22.86 -107.62 55.46
N LYS A 485 -22.28 -108.75 55.05
CA LYS A 485 -21.02 -108.79 54.30
C LYS A 485 -21.18 -108.12 52.94
N GLN A 486 -22.22 -108.48 52.19
CA GLN A 486 -22.51 -107.87 50.88
C GLN A 486 -22.73 -106.35 51.00
N ALA A 487 -23.44 -105.90 52.03
CA ALA A 487 -23.63 -104.48 52.30
C ALA A 487 -22.29 -103.78 52.63
N THR A 488 -21.44 -104.42 53.44
CA THR A 488 -20.13 -103.90 53.84
C THR A 488 -19.16 -103.81 52.66
N ASP A 489 -19.13 -104.84 51.80
CA ASP A 489 -18.35 -104.84 50.56
C ASP A 489 -18.77 -103.70 49.62
N LYS A 490 -20.09 -103.45 49.50
CA LYS A 490 -20.62 -102.32 48.73
C LYS A 490 -20.20 -100.97 49.34
N ILE A 491 -20.27 -100.81 50.66
CA ILE A 491 -19.80 -99.58 51.33
C ILE A 491 -18.29 -99.38 51.09
N GLY A 492 -17.50 -100.45 51.10
CA GLY A 492 -16.07 -100.40 50.77
C GLY A 492 -15.82 -99.89 49.34
N GLN A 493 -16.60 -100.33 48.36
CA GLN A 493 -16.53 -99.83 46.98
C GLN A 493 -16.89 -98.33 46.88
N GLU A 494 -17.92 -97.88 47.60
CA GLU A 494 -18.32 -96.46 47.65
C GLU A 494 -17.24 -95.59 48.28
N ILE A 495 -16.59 -96.05 49.36
CA ILE A 495 -15.46 -95.35 50.00
C ILE A 495 -14.26 -95.26 49.05
N GLY A 496 -13.95 -96.35 48.34
CA GLY A 496 -12.88 -96.35 47.34
C GLY A 496 -13.13 -95.33 46.22
N SER A 497 -14.37 -95.25 45.73
CA SER A 497 -14.80 -94.25 44.75
C SER A 497 -14.68 -92.82 45.30
N LEU A 498 -15.10 -92.58 46.55
CA LEU A 498 -14.95 -91.27 47.22
C LEU A 498 -13.49 -90.84 47.36
N ASN A 499 -12.59 -91.78 47.64
CA ASN A 499 -11.16 -91.51 47.76
C ASN A 499 -10.54 -91.15 46.39
N GLY A 500 -10.96 -91.85 45.33
CA GLY A 500 -10.58 -91.52 43.95
C GLY A 500 -11.03 -90.12 43.55
N ILE A 501 -12.30 -89.78 43.79
CA ILE A 501 -12.86 -88.44 43.52
C ILE A 501 -12.10 -87.36 44.32
N SER A 502 -11.76 -87.63 45.59
CA SER A 502 -11.00 -86.69 46.42
C SER A 502 -9.60 -86.44 45.86
N GLY A 503 -8.93 -87.48 45.35
CA GLY A 503 -7.64 -87.35 44.66
C GLY A 503 -7.72 -86.51 43.39
N ASP A 504 -8.76 -86.71 42.58
CA ASP A 504 -9.00 -85.91 41.37
C ASP A 504 -9.24 -84.43 41.72
N VAL A 505 -9.98 -84.15 42.81
CA VAL A 505 -10.20 -82.79 43.33
C VAL A 505 -8.89 -82.13 43.74
N VAL A 506 -8.03 -82.82 44.50
CA VAL A 506 -6.70 -82.28 44.92
C VAL A 506 -5.84 -81.96 43.70
N SER A 507 -5.80 -82.84 42.70
CA SER A 507 -5.05 -82.61 41.44
C SER A 507 -5.57 -81.38 40.67
N ALA A 508 -6.89 -81.25 40.57
CA ALA A 508 -7.53 -80.09 39.95
C ALA A 508 -7.21 -78.79 40.70
N LEU A 509 -7.27 -78.79 42.03
CA LEU A 509 -6.92 -77.64 42.87
C LEU A 509 -5.45 -77.24 42.70
N GLY A 510 -4.54 -78.21 42.58
CA GLY A 510 -3.12 -77.95 42.26
C GLY A 510 -2.94 -77.22 40.93
N SER A 511 -3.67 -77.65 39.89
CA SER A 511 -3.65 -76.99 38.57
C SER A 511 -4.23 -75.58 38.62
N ILE A 512 -5.34 -75.38 39.36
CA ILE A 512 -5.94 -74.06 39.56
C ILE A 512 -4.98 -73.12 40.31
N LYS A 513 -4.30 -73.62 41.36
CA LYS A 513 -3.29 -72.86 42.11
C LYS A 513 -2.17 -72.35 41.20
N GLN A 514 -1.66 -73.21 40.31
CA GLN A 514 -0.62 -72.82 39.35
C GLN A 514 -1.14 -71.77 38.35
N ALA A 515 -2.36 -71.94 37.84
CA ALA A 515 -2.97 -70.95 36.94
C ALA A 515 -3.13 -69.57 37.61
N ILE A 516 -3.55 -69.53 38.89
CA ILE A 516 -3.67 -68.27 39.64
C ILE A 516 -2.30 -67.61 39.87
N ASN A 517 -1.25 -68.39 40.14
CA ASN A 517 0.11 -67.86 40.27
C ASN A 517 0.58 -67.18 38.98
N ASN A 518 0.34 -67.80 37.82
CA ASN A 518 0.67 -67.19 36.52
C ASN A 518 -0.12 -65.89 36.31
N VAL A 519 -1.40 -65.84 36.69
CA VAL A 519 -2.20 -64.60 36.63
C VAL A 519 -1.58 -63.51 37.52
N SER A 520 -1.13 -63.85 38.73
CA SER A 520 -0.47 -62.89 39.63
C SER A 520 0.83 -62.32 39.04
N GLU A 521 1.60 -63.15 38.35
CA GLU A 521 2.81 -62.73 37.65
C GLU A 521 2.50 -61.77 36.48
N TYR A 522 1.52 -62.10 35.63
CA TYR A 522 1.07 -61.20 34.57
C TYR A 522 0.53 -59.89 35.10
N VAL A 523 -0.19 -59.93 36.23
CA VAL A 523 -0.68 -58.73 36.89
C VAL A 523 0.46 -57.81 37.32
N THR A 524 1.51 -58.38 37.91
CA THR A 524 2.69 -57.62 38.34
C THR A 524 3.45 -57.03 37.15
N SER A 525 3.67 -57.82 36.09
CA SER A 525 4.34 -57.34 34.88
C SER A 525 3.57 -56.22 34.17
N THR A 526 2.24 -56.33 34.13
CA THR A 526 1.39 -55.32 33.48
C THR A 526 1.36 -54.03 34.30
N ALA A 527 1.30 -54.13 35.63
CA ALA A 527 1.39 -52.96 36.51
C ALA A 527 2.70 -52.17 36.32
N ALA A 528 3.84 -52.87 36.20
CA ALA A 528 5.13 -52.22 35.94
C ALA A 528 5.15 -51.49 34.58
N ALA A 529 4.61 -52.11 33.52
CA ALA A 529 4.51 -51.48 32.20
C ALA A 529 3.61 -50.24 32.20
N ILE A 530 2.55 -50.22 33.03
CA ILE A 530 1.64 -49.08 33.17
C ILE A 530 2.32 -47.90 33.89
N GLU A 531 3.14 -48.16 34.91
CA GLU A 531 3.93 -47.09 35.56
C GLU A 531 4.89 -46.42 34.56
N GLU A 532 5.54 -47.21 33.71
CA GLU A 532 6.39 -46.68 32.63
C GLU A 532 5.58 -45.87 31.60
N GLN A 533 4.44 -46.39 31.15
CA GLN A 533 3.55 -45.66 30.24
C GLN A 533 3.04 -44.35 30.83
N SER A 534 2.72 -44.31 32.14
CA SER A 534 2.29 -43.08 32.81
C SER A 534 3.37 -42.00 32.75
N THR A 535 4.62 -42.39 32.96
CA THR A 535 5.77 -41.47 32.90
C THR A 535 5.92 -40.88 31.50
N VAL A 536 5.95 -41.74 30.46
CA VAL A 536 6.09 -41.31 29.06
C VAL A 536 4.93 -40.41 28.63
N THR A 537 3.71 -40.73 29.06
CA THR A 537 2.51 -39.95 28.70
C THR A 537 2.52 -38.55 29.33
N ASN A 538 2.95 -38.45 30.59
CA ASN A 538 3.14 -37.15 31.25
C ASN A 538 4.24 -36.31 30.60
N GLU A 539 5.35 -36.94 30.21
CA GLU A 539 6.43 -36.25 29.48
C GLU A 539 5.97 -35.75 28.10
N MET A 540 5.18 -36.55 27.37
CA MET A 540 4.60 -36.14 26.08
C MET A 540 3.69 -34.92 26.25
N SER A 541 2.77 -34.94 27.21
CA SER A 541 1.86 -33.81 27.47
C SER A 541 2.65 -32.54 27.80
N THR A 542 3.63 -32.63 28.71
CA THR A 542 4.49 -31.50 29.09
C THR A 542 5.31 -30.97 27.92
N SER A 543 5.85 -31.87 27.10
CA SER A 543 6.65 -31.51 25.92
C SER A 543 5.80 -30.83 24.85
N MET A 544 4.57 -31.29 24.61
CA MET A 544 3.64 -30.65 23.68
C MET A 544 3.21 -29.26 24.15
N GLN A 545 2.94 -29.09 25.46
CA GLN A 545 2.63 -27.77 26.02
C GLN A 545 3.80 -26.78 25.84
N ARG A 546 5.04 -27.24 26.08
CA ARG A 546 6.24 -26.42 25.86
C ARG A 546 6.41 -26.05 24.39
N ALA A 547 6.28 -27.03 23.49
CA ALA A 547 6.42 -26.82 22.07
C ALA A 547 5.34 -25.87 21.51
N ALA A 548 4.10 -25.97 22.00
CA ALA A 548 3.02 -25.05 21.66
C ALA A 548 3.30 -23.62 22.15
N ALA A 549 3.85 -23.46 23.37
CA ALA A 549 4.24 -22.16 23.90
C ALA A 549 5.39 -21.53 23.10
N GLU A 550 6.39 -22.33 22.71
CA GLU A 550 7.49 -21.88 21.84
C GLU A 550 6.98 -21.47 20.45
N ALA A 551 6.09 -22.26 19.84
CA ALA A 551 5.48 -21.93 18.56
C ALA A 551 4.67 -20.62 18.63
N ALA A 552 3.93 -20.39 19.71
CA ALA A 552 3.21 -19.14 19.95
C ALA A 552 4.17 -17.95 20.12
N ALA A 553 5.28 -18.14 20.83
CA ALA A 553 6.29 -17.09 21.01
C ALA A 553 7.01 -16.73 19.70
N ILE A 554 7.26 -17.72 18.83
CA ILE A 554 7.81 -17.48 17.48
C ILE A 554 6.80 -16.70 16.63
N ALA A 555 5.53 -17.11 16.64
CA ALA A 555 4.47 -16.42 15.90
C ALA A 555 4.27 -14.97 16.36
N ALA A 556 4.47 -14.67 17.64
CA ALA A 556 4.38 -13.30 18.17
C ALA A 556 5.59 -12.41 17.79
N ARG A 557 6.70 -13.01 17.33
CA ARG A 557 7.93 -12.30 16.93
C ARG A 557 8.08 -12.16 15.40
N ALA A 558 7.30 -12.90 14.63
CA ALA A 558 7.27 -12.89 13.17
C ALA A 558 6.19 -11.91 12.68
#